data_AF-A0A7C4D9H6-F1
#
_entry.id   AF-A0A7C4D9H6-F1
#
_cell.length_a   1.000
_cell.length_b   1.000
_cell.length_c   1.000
_cell.angle_alpha   90.00
_cell.angle_beta   90.00
_cell.angle_gamma   90.00
#
_symmetry.space_group_name_H-M   'P 1'
#
loop_
_entity.id
_entity.type
_entity.pdbx_description
1 polymer ?
#
loop_
_entity_poly.entity_id
_entity_poly.type
_entity_poly.pdbx_seq_one_letter_code
_entity_poly.pdbx_strand_id
1 'polypeptide(L)'
;MGTLTISLSDEVEEKLRRLVGEMGSGKGLMSKVIEDALKAYFSMLERREKRFKAYMGEELVAEAGDLEELASELRKKGLDPRSVRVISSEPLKPVVRMGW
;
A
#
# COMPACT_ATOMS: atom_id res chain seq x y z
N MET A 1 -9.81 0.69 21.71
CA MET A 1 -8.38 1.01 21.82
C MET A 1 -7.69 -0.19 22.46
N GLY A 2 -6.81 -0.87 21.73
CA GLY A 2 -5.87 -1.82 22.33
C GLY A 2 -4.65 -1.06 22.83
N THR A 3 -3.99 -1.58 23.88
CA THR A 3 -2.72 -1.00 24.37
C THR A 3 -1.57 -1.80 23.77
N LEU A 4 -0.62 -1.11 23.16
CA LEU A 4 0.60 -1.68 22.61
C LEU A 4 1.80 -1.02 23.29
N THR A 5 2.72 -1.83 23.83
CA THR A 5 4.00 -1.36 24.35
C THR A 5 5.05 -1.59 23.27
N ILE A 6 5.79 -0.54 22.90
CA ILE A 6 6.84 -0.59 21.89
C ILE A 6 8.14 -0.04 22.48
N SER A 7 9.27 -0.55 21.98
CA SER A 7 10.59 0.03 22.26
C SER A 7 10.96 0.95 21.09
N LEU A 8 11.34 2.19 21.41
CA LEU A 8 11.80 3.20 20.46
C LEU A 8 13.25 3.55 20.81
N SER A 9 14.03 4.02 19.84
CA SER A 9 15.31 4.64 20.15
C SER A 9 15.08 5.96 20.90
N ASP A 10 16.02 6.31 21.78
CA ASP A 10 15.94 7.53 22.60
C ASP A 10 15.72 8.78 21.73
N GLU A 11 16.42 8.87 20.60
CA GLU A 11 16.27 9.97 19.63
C GLU A 11 14.84 10.10 19.10
N VAL A 12 14.19 8.98 18.79
CA VAL A 12 12.82 8.97 18.23
C VAL A 12 11.81 9.29 19.32
N GLU A 13 11.99 8.74 20.52
CA GLU A 13 11.13 9.04 21.67
C GLU A 13 11.18 10.52 22.02
N GLU A 14 12.38 11.11 22.11
CA GLU A 14 12.58 12.50 22.49
C GLU A 14 11.93 13.44 21.47
N LYS A 15 12.13 13.16 20.18
CA LYS A 15 11.51 13.92 19.10
C LYS A 15 9.98 13.83 19.13
N LEU A 16 9.43 12.64 19.38
CA LEU A 16 7.99 12.43 19.48
C LEU A 16 7.41 13.21 20.67
N ARG A 17 8.05 13.14 21.84
CA ARG A 17 7.64 13.89 23.03
C ARG A 17 7.66 15.39 22.81
N ARG A 18 8.70 15.91 22.16
CA ARG A 18 8.81 17.33 21.83
C ARG A 18 7.67 17.79 20.91
N LEU A 19 7.41 17.06 19.83
CA LEU A 19 6.32 17.38 18.90
C LEU A 19 4.96 17.39 19.59
N VAL A 20 4.69 16.39 20.43
CA VAL A 20 3.45 16.33 21.21
C VAL A 20 3.37 17.51 22.19
N GLY A 21 4.49 17.87 22.83
CA GLY A 21 4.58 19.02 23.72
C GLY A 21 4.26 20.36 23.04
N GLU A 22 4.72 20.54 21.80
CA GLU A 22 4.42 21.73 20.97
C GLU A 22 2.94 21.80 20.56
N MET A 23 2.25 20.64 20.42
CA MET A 23 0.82 20.57 20.12
C MET A 23 -0.09 20.80 21.35
N GLY A 24 0.49 20.87 22.55
CA GLY A 24 -0.21 21.17 23.81
C GLY A 24 -0.37 19.97 24.75
N SER A 25 -1.09 20.19 25.86
CA SER A 25 -1.18 19.22 26.96
C SER A 25 -2.57 18.59 27.08
N GLY A 26 -2.91 17.73 26.12
CA GLY A 26 -4.15 16.95 26.11
C GLY A 26 -3.92 15.49 26.49
N LYS A 27 -4.72 14.95 27.42
CA LYS A 27 -4.69 13.52 27.76
C LYS A 27 -5.00 12.69 26.50
N GLY A 28 -4.04 11.88 26.06
CA GLY A 28 -4.18 11.01 24.88
C GLY A 28 -3.64 11.57 23.56
N LEU A 29 -3.06 12.77 23.54
CA LEU A 29 -2.43 13.32 22.32
C LEU A 29 -1.33 12.41 21.76
N MET A 30 -0.50 11.83 22.64
CA MET A 30 0.54 10.87 22.24
C MET A 30 -0.05 9.69 21.46
N SER A 31 -1.11 9.08 22.01
CA SER A 31 -1.79 7.96 21.35
C SER A 31 -2.40 8.38 20.02
N LYS A 32 -2.98 9.57 19.94
CA LYS A 32 -3.57 10.10 18.69
C LYS A 32 -2.51 10.32 17.60
N VAL A 33 -1.38 10.94 17.94
CA VAL A 33 -0.28 11.18 16.97
C VAL A 33 0.27 9.86 16.43
N ILE A 34 0.48 8.86 17.30
CA ILE A 34 0.93 7.54 16.88
C ILE A 34 -0.12 6.87 15.99
N GLU A 35 -1.39 6.92 16.36
CA GLU A 35 -2.48 6.34 15.57
C GLU A 35 -2.59 6.98 14.18
N ASP A 36 -2.52 8.31 14.10
CA ASP A 36 -2.60 9.04 12.84
C ASP A 36 -1.38 8.74 11.95
N ALA A 37 -0.18 8.64 12.52
CA ALA A 37 1.04 8.26 11.80
C ALA A 37 0.95 6.83 11.25
N LEU A 38 0.43 5.88 12.04
CA LEU A 38 0.23 4.49 11.62
C LEU A 38 -0.82 4.40 10.51
N LYS A 39 -1.95 5.12 10.63
CA LYS A 39 -2.96 5.19 9.56
C LYS A 39 -2.37 5.73 8.26
N ALA A 40 -1.61 6.82 8.33
CA ALA A 40 -0.95 7.39 7.16
C ALA A 40 0.05 6.41 6.54
N TYR A 41 0.81 5.69 7.35
CA TYR A 41 1.75 4.66 6.89
C TYR A 41 1.03 3.48 6.24
N PHE A 42 -0.05 2.97 6.83
CA PHE A 42 -0.85 1.90 6.24
C PHE A 42 -1.49 2.33 4.91
N SER A 43 -2.09 3.53 4.86
CA SER A 43 -2.62 4.06 3.61
C SER A 43 -1.54 4.27 2.54
N MET A 44 -0.30 4.59 2.94
CA MET A 44 0.83 4.65 2.03
C MET A 44 1.24 3.26 1.52
N LEU A 45 1.19 2.23 2.38
CA LEU A 45 1.46 0.84 1.97
C LEU A 45 0.35 0.30 1.07
N GLU A 46 -0.91 0.54 1.39
CA GLU A 46 -2.06 0.16 0.55
C GLU A 46 -2.03 0.87 -0.81
N ARG A 47 -1.61 2.15 -0.86
CA ARG A 47 -1.36 2.83 -2.14
C ARG A 47 -0.22 2.21 -2.93
N ARG A 48 0.73 1.55 -2.28
CA ARG A 48 1.83 0.81 -2.93
C ARG A 48 1.45 -0.61 -3.32
N GLU A 49 0.34 -1.16 -2.81
CA GLU A 49 -0.21 -2.43 -3.31
C GLU A 49 -0.79 -2.19 -4.70
N LYS A 50 0.10 -2.19 -5.69
CA LYS A 50 -0.26 -2.28 -7.11
C LYS A 50 -1.11 -3.51 -7.28
N ARG A 51 -2.36 -3.34 -7.70
CA ARG A 51 -3.19 -4.46 -8.09
C ARG A 51 -3.15 -4.61 -9.58
N PHE A 52 -2.93 -5.82 -10.03
CA PHE A 52 -3.00 -6.20 -11.43
C PHE A 52 -4.32 -6.92 -11.64
N LYS A 53 -5.14 -6.38 -12.54
CA LYS A 53 -6.44 -6.92 -12.92
C LYS A 53 -6.33 -7.51 -14.31
N ALA A 54 -6.70 -8.78 -14.47
CA ALA A 54 -6.80 -9.44 -15.77
C ALA A 54 -8.26 -9.42 -16.24
N TYR A 55 -8.48 -8.89 -17.44
CA TYR A 55 -9.78 -8.87 -18.09
C TYR A 55 -9.78 -9.77 -19.33
N MET A 56 -10.88 -10.49 -19.57
CA MET A 56 -11.17 -11.14 -20.84
C MET A 56 -12.35 -10.41 -21.48
N GLY A 57 -12.06 -9.56 -22.47
CA GLY A 57 -13.04 -8.59 -22.95
C GLY A 57 -13.38 -7.56 -21.86
N GLU A 58 -14.63 -7.57 -21.39
CA GLU A 58 -15.12 -6.70 -20.30
C GLU A 58 -15.20 -7.41 -18.94
N GLU A 59 -15.00 -8.74 -18.91
CA GLU A 59 -15.13 -9.53 -17.70
C GLU A 59 -13.81 -9.60 -16.92
N LEU A 60 -13.85 -9.31 -15.61
CA LEU A 60 -12.71 -9.45 -14.72
C LEU A 60 -12.51 -10.93 -14.36
N VAL A 61 -11.42 -11.53 -14.84
CA VAL A 61 -11.15 -12.96 -14.65
C VAL A 61 -10.19 -13.25 -13.48
N ALA A 62 -9.32 -12.30 -13.11
CA ALA A 62 -8.43 -12.42 -11.94
C ALA A 62 -7.90 -11.05 -11.47
N GLU A 63 -7.55 -10.95 -10.18
CA GLU A 63 -6.91 -9.78 -9.57
C GLU A 63 -5.84 -10.27 -8.57
N ALA A 64 -4.67 -9.62 -8.54
CA ALA A 64 -3.56 -9.98 -7.66
C ALA A 64 -2.68 -8.77 -7.30
N GLY A 65 -1.82 -8.91 -6.28
CA GLY A 65 -0.90 -7.85 -5.83
C GLY A 65 0.38 -7.71 -6.65
N ASP A 66 0.69 -8.70 -7.49
CA ASP A 66 1.79 -8.67 -8.44
C ASP A 66 1.49 -9.51 -9.70
N LEU A 67 2.37 -9.42 -10.70
CA LEU A 67 2.20 -10.14 -11.97
C LEU A 67 2.43 -11.65 -11.85
N GLU A 68 3.22 -12.10 -10.87
CA GLU A 68 3.57 -13.50 -10.68
C GLU A 68 2.41 -14.26 -10.02
N GLU A 69 1.80 -13.63 -9.02
CA GLU A 69 0.56 -14.07 -8.38
C GLU A 69 -0.60 -14.06 -9.40
N LEU A 70 -0.71 -13.01 -10.23
CA LEU A 70 -1.72 -12.96 -11.29
C LEU A 70 -1.53 -14.10 -12.31
N ALA A 71 -0.30 -14.37 -12.74
CA ALA A 71 0.00 -15.46 -13.67
C ALA A 71 -0.32 -16.84 -13.06
N SER A 72 -0.07 -17.00 -11.76
CA SER A 72 -0.40 -18.22 -11.03
C SER A 72 -1.92 -18.43 -10.94
N GLU A 73 -2.69 -17.38 -10.65
CA GLU A 73 -4.16 -17.42 -10.64
C GLU A 73 -4.75 -17.73 -12.03
N LEU A 74 -4.20 -17.12 -13.09
CA LEU A 74 -4.63 -17.42 -14.46
C LEU A 74 -4.36 -18.87 -14.84
N ARG A 75 -3.19 -19.42 -14.47
CA ARG A 75 -2.85 -20.84 -14.71
C ARG A 75 -3.77 -21.79 -13.95
N LYS A 76 -4.09 -21.50 -12.68
CA LYS A 76 -5.07 -22.31 -11.90
C LYS A 76 -6.44 -22.34 -12.57
N LYS A 77 -6.84 -21.23 -13.20
CA LYS A 77 -8.09 -21.12 -13.96
C LYS A 77 -8.00 -21.66 -15.39
N GLY A 78 -6.85 -22.17 -15.82
CA GLY A 78 -6.64 -22.68 -17.17
C GLY A 78 -6.67 -21.61 -18.26
N LEU A 79 -6.45 -20.34 -17.90
CA LEU A 79 -6.48 -19.21 -18.81
C LEU A 79 -5.06 -18.88 -19.31
N ASP A 80 -4.92 -18.69 -20.62
CA ASP A 80 -3.64 -18.25 -21.22
C ASP A 80 -3.42 -16.76 -20.90
N PRO A 81 -2.25 -16.36 -20.36
CA PRO A 81 -1.90 -14.96 -20.14
C PRO A 81 -2.01 -14.07 -21.40
N ARG A 82 -1.92 -14.65 -22.61
CA ARG A 82 -2.05 -13.94 -23.88
C ARG A 82 -3.51 -13.65 -24.27
N SER A 83 -4.48 -14.35 -23.68
CA SER A 83 -5.90 -14.12 -23.97
C SER A 83 -6.54 -13.09 -23.04
N VAL A 84 -5.79 -12.58 -22.06
CA VAL A 84 -6.27 -11.61 -21.08
C VAL A 84 -5.55 -10.27 -21.19
N ARG A 85 -6.28 -9.19 -21.00
CA ARG A 85 -5.76 -7.83 -20.94
C ARG A 85 -5.47 -7.48 -19.48
N VAL A 86 -4.19 -7.31 -19.14
CA VAL A 86 -3.77 -6.97 -17.78
C VAL A 86 -3.69 -5.45 -17.60
N ILE A 87 -4.35 -4.94 -16.57
CA ILE A 87 -4.40 -3.52 -16.21
C ILE A 87 -3.87 -3.35 -14.79
N SER A 88 -2.96 -2.40 -14.58
CA SER A 88 -2.53 -2.03 -13.23
C SER A 88 -3.45 -0.95 -12.65
N SER A 89 -3.76 -1.04 -11.36
CA SER A 89 -4.55 -0.05 -10.63
C SER A 89 -3.81 1.29 -10.46
N GLU A 90 -2.47 1.28 -10.49
CA GLU A 90 -1.70 2.51 -10.58
C GLU A 90 -1.52 2.92 -12.05
N PRO A 91 -1.65 4.22 -12.38
CA PRO A 91 -1.28 4.71 -13.71
C PRO A 91 0.21 4.43 -13.92
N LEU A 92 0.51 3.43 -14.75
CA LEU A 92 1.86 3.21 -15.24
C LEU A 92 2.29 4.51 -15.93
N LYS A 93 3.34 5.17 -15.40
CA LYS A 93 3.96 6.29 -16.12
C LYS A 93 4.23 5.81 -17.55
N PRO A 94 3.73 6.49 -18.59
CA PRO A 94 3.92 6.03 -19.95
C PRO A 94 5.43 5.88 -20.19
N VAL A 95 5.85 4.68 -20.56
CA VAL A 95 7.23 4.44 -20.99
C VAL A 95 7.35 5.09 -22.36
N VAL A 96 7.72 6.37 -22.38
CA VAL A 96 8.07 7.07 -23.61
C VAL A 96 9.35 6.43 -24.12
N ARG A 97 9.24 5.47 -25.03
CA ARG A 97 10.39 5.01 -25.81
C ARG A 97 10.74 6.15 -26.76
N MET A 98 11.77 6.90 -26.42
CA MET A 98 12.40 7.83 -27.36
C MET A 98 13.07 6.97 -28.43
N GLY A 99 12.39 6.80 -29.56
CA GLY A 99 12.95 6.12 -30.72
C GLY A 99 14.15 6.88 -31.27
N TRP A 100 15.11 6.14 -31.79
CA TRP A 100 16.03 6.58 -32.84
C TRP A 100 15.72 5.75 -34.08
#